data_AF-A0A0C9WNA0-F1
#
_entry.id   AF-A0A0C9WNA0-F1
#
_cell.length_a   1.000
_cell.length_b   1.000
_cell.length_c   1.000
_cell.angle_alpha   90.00
_cell.angle_beta   90.00
_cell.angle_gamma   90.00
#
_symmetry.space_group_name_H-M   'P 1'
#
loop_
_entity.id
_entity.type
_entity.pdbx_description
1 polymer ?
#
loop_
_entity_poly.entity_id
_entity_poly.type
_entity_poly.pdbx_seq_one_letter_code
_entity_poly.pdbx_strand_id
1 'polypeptide(L)'
;MDFAPQSITALAGPSKPALPLSKSQKRLKADGIGVLEVFHREHPNIIPDRFQTKVLLEKIRGLSPSYNYYTANHLKGWFQRRVKTTVSLGEASPEQHYFPSLNQQALANLAILYQAQSNPPPDVIEVWAKLLGGFGATRQDVIAWVTHRVQMAQGNGQRLLTPSDTTSPEPLASATDYTFKPDPSQSPILPSLSRTFELHSAHTPYHEQTKIDPTLQAILAGVTESLQKPPPPTNVPKSAAEFNAMFAPFEQHMTAMLQRLSAP
;
A
#
# COMPACT_ATOMS: atom_id res chain seq x y z
N MET A 1 39.48 -40.44 70.88
CA MET A 1 38.28 -39.80 70.28
C MET A 1 38.55 -39.75 68.79
N ASP A 2 38.04 -40.73 68.07
CA ASP A 2 38.24 -40.90 66.62
C ASP A 2 37.13 -40.18 65.86
N PHE A 3 37.51 -39.25 64.99
CA PHE A 3 36.62 -38.62 64.02
C PHE A 3 36.90 -39.22 62.64
N ALA A 4 35.95 -39.98 62.12
CA ALA A 4 35.96 -40.48 60.75
C ALA A 4 35.51 -39.38 59.77
N PRO A 5 36.21 -39.18 58.63
CA PRO A 5 35.79 -38.24 57.60
C PRO A 5 34.63 -38.82 56.77
N GLN A 6 33.53 -38.08 56.68
CA GLN A 6 32.39 -38.42 55.82
C GLN A 6 32.64 -37.94 54.39
N SER A 7 32.70 -38.88 53.45
CA SER A 7 32.80 -38.63 52.02
C SER A 7 31.45 -38.13 51.47
N ILE A 8 31.46 -36.96 50.82
CA ILE A 8 30.27 -36.34 50.21
C ILE A 8 30.17 -36.84 48.76
N THR A 9 29.22 -37.75 48.51
CA THR A 9 28.91 -38.26 47.17
C THR A 9 28.14 -37.21 46.37
N ALA A 10 28.79 -36.57 45.40
CA ALA A 10 28.15 -35.65 44.46
C ALA A 10 27.33 -36.42 43.41
N LEU A 11 26.01 -36.30 43.48
CA LEU A 11 25.05 -36.87 42.53
C LEU A 11 25.16 -36.14 41.18
N ALA A 12 25.65 -36.82 40.14
CA ALA A 12 25.72 -36.29 38.78
C ALA A 12 24.31 -36.09 38.20
N GLY A 13 23.95 -34.84 37.90
CA GLY A 13 22.67 -34.48 37.28
C GLY A 13 22.56 -34.88 35.80
N PRO A 14 21.34 -34.99 35.25
CA PRO A 14 21.08 -35.49 33.91
C PRO A 14 21.71 -34.60 32.83
N SER A 15 22.58 -35.20 32.02
CA SER A 15 23.26 -34.57 30.88
C SER A 15 22.24 -33.94 29.91
N LYS A 16 22.35 -32.63 29.71
CA LYS A 16 21.62 -31.88 28.67
C LYS A 16 21.85 -32.56 27.30
N PRO A 17 20.80 -32.86 26.53
CA PRO A 17 20.97 -33.39 25.17
C PRO A 17 21.71 -32.36 24.32
N ALA A 18 22.85 -32.76 23.77
CA ALA A 18 23.64 -31.94 22.87
C ALA A 18 22.80 -31.55 21.64
N LEU A 19 22.53 -30.26 21.48
CA LEU A 19 21.82 -29.75 20.31
C LEU A 19 22.65 -30.06 19.05
N PRO A 20 22.03 -30.56 17.97
CA PRO A 20 22.74 -30.91 16.75
C PRO A 20 23.44 -29.67 16.19
N LEU A 21 24.74 -29.80 15.91
CA LEU A 21 25.54 -28.74 15.29
C LEU A 21 24.84 -28.26 14.00
N SER A 22 24.34 -27.03 14.02
CA SER A 22 23.72 -26.39 12.86
C SER A 22 24.74 -26.33 11.73
N LYS A 23 24.42 -26.97 10.60
CA LYS A 23 25.25 -26.91 9.39
C LYS A 23 25.32 -25.45 8.95
N SER A 24 26.48 -24.83 9.12
CA SER A 24 26.79 -23.50 8.59
C SER A 24 26.39 -23.43 7.12
N GLN A 25 25.30 -22.71 6.81
CA GLN A 25 24.85 -22.52 5.44
C GLN A 25 25.91 -21.71 4.69
N LYS A 26 26.57 -22.34 3.72
CA LYS A 26 27.56 -21.66 2.87
C LYS A 26 26.89 -20.50 2.13
N ARG A 27 27.27 -19.27 2.49
CA ARG A 27 26.71 -18.05 1.88
C ARG A 27 27.35 -17.83 0.51
N LEU A 28 26.55 -17.37 -0.44
CA LEU A 28 27.04 -16.91 -1.75
C LEU A 28 27.93 -15.67 -1.52
N LYS A 29 29.08 -15.58 -2.19
CA LYS A 29 29.94 -14.37 -2.07
C LYS A 29 29.42 -13.25 -2.98
N ALA A 30 30.06 -12.08 -2.88
CA ALA A 30 29.61 -10.84 -3.51
C ALA A 30 29.49 -10.91 -5.04
N ASP A 31 30.41 -11.60 -5.71
CA ASP A 31 30.39 -11.85 -7.16
C ASP A 31 29.14 -12.62 -7.60
N GLY A 32 28.80 -13.72 -6.91
CA GLY A 32 27.59 -14.49 -7.17
C GLY A 32 26.31 -13.71 -6.85
N ILE A 33 26.33 -12.90 -5.79
CA ILE A 33 25.21 -12.01 -5.43
C ILE A 33 24.99 -10.97 -6.53
N GLY A 34 26.05 -10.39 -7.10
CA GLY A 34 25.94 -9.38 -8.16
C GLY A 34 25.14 -9.87 -9.37
N VAL A 35 25.32 -11.13 -9.79
CA VAL A 35 24.55 -11.73 -10.89
C VAL A 35 23.05 -11.79 -10.57
N LEU A 36 22.70 -12.17 -9.33
CA LEU A 36 21.30 -12.23 -8.89
C LEU A 36 20.67 -10.83 -8.79
N GLU A 37 21.45 -9.83 -8.38
CA GLU A 37 20.98 -8.46 -8.24
C GLU A 37 20.75 -7.77 -9.59
N VAL A 38 21.60 -8.00 -10.58
CA VAL A 38 21.39 -7.50 -11.95
C VAL A 38 20.07 -8.05 -12.50
N PHE A 39 19.85 -9.36 -12.39
CA PHE A 39 18.59 -9.98 -12.85
C PHE A 39 17.37 -9.44 -12.10
N HIS A 40 17.46 -9.29 -10.78
CA HIS A 40 16.36 -8.73 -9.98
C HIS A 40 16.04 -7.28 -10.34
N ARG A 41 17.05 -6.49 -10.74
CA ARG A 41 16.87 -5.10 -11.17
C ARG A 41 16.16 -5.01 -12.52
N GLU A 42 16.51 -5.89 -13.45
CA GLU A 42 15.87 -5.99 -14.78
C GLU A 42 14.44 -6.56 -14.70
N HIS A 43 14.19 -7.41 -13.72
CA HIS A 43 12.91 -8.10 -13.54
C HIS A 43 12.41 -8.01 -12.09
N PRO A 44 11.97 -6.82 -11.64
CA PRO A 44 11.51 -6.63 -10.27
C PRO A 44 10.26 -7.48 -10.00
N ASN A 45 10.17 -8.04 -8.79
CA ASN A 45 9.04 -8.87 -8.31
C ASN A 45 8.75 -10.16 -9.09
N ILE A 46 9.63 -10.58 -10.00
CA ILE A 46 9.48 -11.82 -10.77
C ILE A 46 10.36 -12.91 -10.16
N ILE A 47 9.78 -14.10 -9.94
CA ILE A 47 10.55 -15.31 -9.60
C ILE A 47 11.00 -15.94 -10.92
N PRO A 48 12.31 -16.18 -11.12
CA PRO A 48 12.80 -16.71 -12.39
C PRO A 48 12.21 -18.09 -12.69
N ASP A 49 11.83 -18.30 -13.95
CA ASP A 49 11.35 -19.59 -14.43
C ASP A 49 12.49 -20.64 -14.46
N ARG A 50 12.15 -21.92 -14.69
CA ARG A 50 13.10 -23.04 -14.78
C ARG A 50 14.23 -22.77 -15.77
N PHE A 51 13.94 -22.20 -16.93
CA PHE A 51 14.96 -21.87 -17.93
C PHE A 51 15.90 -20.77 -17.44
N GLN A 52 15.34 -19.66 -16.92
CA GLN A 52 16.11 -18.54 -16.37
C GLN A 52 16.97 -18.97 -15.17
N THR A 53 16.42 -19.83 -14.30
CA THR A 53 17.14 -20.41 -13.16
C THR A 53 18.36 -21.21 -13.62
N LYS A 54 18.24 -21.99 -14.70
CA LYS A 54 19.37 -22.75 -15.26
C LYS A 54 20.46 -21.81 -15.78
N VAL A 55 20.09 -20.77 -16.53
CA VAL A 55 21.03 -19.77 -17.07
C VAL A 55 21.74 -19.02 -15.95
N LEU A 56 21.01 -18.61 -14.89
CA LEU A 56 21.61 -17.92 -13.75
C LEU A 56 22.57 -18.83 -12.95
N LEU A 57 22.21 -20.10 -12.76
CA LEU A 57 23.10 -21.07 -12.10
C LEU A 57 24.38 -21.31 -12.91
N GLU A 58 24.27 -21.39 -14.23
CA GLU A 58 25.43 -21.54 -15.11
C GLU A 58 26.35 -20.32 -15.02
N LYS A 59 25.78 -19.10 -15.09
CA LYS A 59 26.52 -17.85 -14.87
C LYS A 59 27.24 -17.84 -13.52
N ILE A 60 26.55 -18.21 -12.43
CA ILE A 60 27.14 -18.22 -11.07
C ILE A 60 28.25 -19.28 -10.96
N ARG A 61 28.05 -20.48 -11.50
CA ARG A 61 29.07 -21.56 -11.48
C ARG A 61 30.29 -21.21 -12.33
N GLY A 62 30.11 -20.44 -13.41
CA GLY A 62 31.20 -19.93 -14.23
C GLY A 62 32.12 -18.94 -13.50
N LEU A 63 31.67 -18.29 -12.43
CA LEU A 63 32.49 -17.34 -11.66
C LEU A 63 33.53 -18.05 -10.78
N SER A 64 33.19 -19.19 -10.18
CA SER A 64 34.10 -19.92 -9.31
C SER A 64 33.68 -21.39 -9.15
N PRO A 65 34.65 -22.34 -9.15
CA PRO A 65 34.39 -23.75 -8.83
C PRO A 65 33.75 -23.94 -7.44
N SER A 66 33.96 -22.97 -6.55
CA SER A 66 33.40 -23.00 -5.20
C SER A 66 31.86 -22.92 -5.18
N TYR A 67 31.20 -22.50 -6.26
CA TYR A 67 29.73 -22.37 -6.32
C TYR A 67 28.97 -23.59 -6.84
N ASN A 68 29.65 -24.72 -7.05
CA ASN A 68 29.00 -25.97 -7.49
C ASN A 68 27.94 -26.49 -6.52
N TYR A 69 28.02 -26.14 -5.22
CA TYR A 69 27.00 -26.49 -4.23
C TYR A 69 25.71 -25.68 -4.37
N TYR A 70 25.71 -24.59 -5.12
CA TYR A 70 24.53 -23.73 -5.29
C TYR A 70 23.53 -24.40 -6.24
N THR A 71 22.28 -24.49 -5.79
CA THR A 71 21.20 -25.24 -6.47
C THR A 71 20.02 -24.34 -6.80
N ALA A 72 19.11 -24.81 -7.65
CA ALA A 72 17.89 -24.09 -8.02
C ALA A 72 17.06 -23.66 -6.80
N ASN A 73 17.02 -24.48 -5.75
CA ASN A 73 16.27 -24.17 -4.53
C ASN A 73 16.86 -22.97 -3.77
N HIS A 74 18.20 -22.85 -3.73
CA HIS A 74 18.86 -21.70 -3.11
C HIS A 74 18.54 -20.41 -3.87
N LEU A 75 18.56 -20.47 -5.21
CA LEU A 75 18.24 -19.34 -6.08
C LEU A 75 16.78 -18.93 -5.93
N LYS A 76 15.85 -19.88 -6.01
CA LYS A 76 14.42 -19.66 -5.78
C LYS A 76 14.16 -19.07 -4.40
N GLY A 77 14.81 -19.60 -3.36
CA GLY A 77 14.68 -19.08 -1.99
C GLY A 77 15.29 -17.68 -1.81
N TRP A 78 16.31 -17.31 -2.59
CA TRP A 78 16.84 -15.95 -2.61
C TRP A 78 15.84 -14.97 -3.23
N PHE A 79 15.28 -15.28 -4.40
CA PHE A 79 14.28 -14.44 -5.06
C PHE A 79 12.98 -14.37 -4.26
N GLN A 80 12.48 -15.49 -3.75
CA GLN A 80 11.29 -15.50 -2.89
C GLN A 80 11.47 -14.66 -1.65
N ARG A 81 12.65 -14.71 -1.00
CA ARG A 81 12.93 -13.80 0.10
C ARG A 81 12.88 -12.36 -0.35
N ARG A 82 13.46 -11.99 -1.48
CA ARG A 82 13.38 -10.61 -1.97
C ARG A 82 11.99 -10.16 -2.41
N VAL A 83 11.20 -11.01 -3.06
CA VAL A 83 9.79 -10.69 -3.39
C VAL A 83 8.96 -10.56 -2.12
N LYS A 84 9.18 -11.42 -1.12
CA LYS A 84 8.54 -11.28 0.19
C LYS A 84 9.07 -10.08 0.97
N THR A 85 10.36 -9.77 0.84
CA THR A 85 11.00 -8.63 1.49
C THR A 85 10.63 -7.34 0.79
N THR A 86 10.35 -7.25 -0.51
CA THR A 86 9.74 -6.03 -1.07
C THR A 86 8.34 -5.83 -0.50
N VAL A 87 7.62 -6.92 -0.22
CA VAL A 87 6.35 -6.90 0.51
C VAL A 87 6.52 -6.61 2.01
N SER A 88 7.66 -6.95 2.65
CA SER A 88 7.89 -6.82 4.11
C SER A 88 8.89 -5.74 4.53
N LEU A 89 9.66 -5.17 3.62
CA LEU A 89 10.56 -4.02 3.80
C LEU A 89 9.87 -2.72 3.37
N GLY A 90 8.70 -2.83 2.70
CA GLY A 90 7.54 -2.16 3.25
C GLY A 90 7.23 -2.83 4.58
N GLU A 91 7.98 -2.47 5.61
CA GLU A 91 7.65 -2.78 6.99
C GLU A 91 6.16 -2.47 7.11
N ALA A 92 5.36 -3.51 7.36
CA ALA A 92 3.94 -3.37 7.57
C ALA A 92 3.84 -2.43 8.77
N SER A 93 3.77 -1.13 8.50
CA SER A 93 3.23 -0.16 9.42
C SER A 93 1.98 -0.84 9.94
N PRO A 94 1.79 -0.97 11.26
CA PRO A 94 0.65 -1.67 11.83
C PRO A 94 -0.67 -1.25 11.14
N GLU A 95 -0.72 -0.04 10.58
CA GLU A 95 -1.70 0.47 9.62
C GLU A 95 -2.17 -0.51 8.52
N GLN A 96 -1.31 -1.35 7.92
CA GLN A 96 -1.73 -2.23 6.82
C GLN A 96 -2.72 -3.32 7.24
N HIS A 97 -2.72 -3.72 8.52
CA HIS A 97 -3.68 -4.71 9.01
C HIS A 97 -5.07 -4.12 9.24
N TYR A 98 -5.19 -2.79 9.33
CA TYR A 98 -6.48 -2.13 9.57
C TYR A 98 -7.30 -1.96 8.28
N PHE A 99 -6.68 -2.05 7.09
CA PHE A 99 -7.32 -1.76 5.81
C PHE A 99 -7.05 -2.85 4.76
N PRO A 100 -7.67 -4.03 4.89
CA PRO A 100 -7.32 -5.22 4.12
C PRO A 100 -7.54 -5.10 2.60
N SER A 101 -8.40 -4.18 2.14
CA SER A 101 -8.65 -3.95 0.71
C SER A 101 -7.69 -2.94 0.07
N LEU A 102 -6.88 -2.22 0.86
CA LEU A 102 -5.93 -1.22 0.36
C LEU A 102 -4.57 -1.86 0.07
N ASN A 103 -4.30 -2.14 -1.20
CA ASN A 103 -2.96 -2.50 -1.66
C ASN A 103 -1.98 -1.33 -1.45
N GLN A 104 -0.67 -1.61 -1.38
CA GLN A 104 0.39 -0.63 -1.20
C GLN A 104 0.36 0.50 -2.24
N GLN A 105 0.03 0.18 -3.50
CA GLN A 105 -0.13 1.19 -4.54
C GLN A 105 -1.35 2.09 -4.28
N ALA A 106 -2.45 1.53 -3.79
CA ALA A 106 -3.63 2.30 -3.40
C ALA A 106 -3.31 3.22 -2.21
N LEU A 107 -2.58 2.72 -1.20
CA LEU A 107 -2.10 3.52 -0.06
C LEU A 107 -1.20 4.68 -0.48
N ALA A 108 -0.27 4.45 -1.42
CA ALA A 108 0.60 5.51 -1.94
C ALA A 108 -0.20 6.61 -2.64
N ASN A 109 -1.18 6.24 -3.47
CA ASN A 109 -2.07 7.19 -4.13
C ASN A 109 -2.96 7.92 -3.11
N LEU A 110 -3.50 7.22 -2.11
CA LEU A 110 -4.29 7.81 -1.03
C LEU A 110 -3.49 8.84 -0.24
N ALA A 111 -2.22 8.57 0.04
CA ALA A 111 -1.32 9.51 0.70
C ALA A 111 -1.14 10.81 -0.12
N ILE A 112 -1.00 10.70 -1.44
CA ILE A 112 -0.90 11.88 -2.34
C ILE A 112 -2.22 12.67 -2.33
N LEU A 113 -3.36 11.99 -2.46
CA LEU A 113 -4.68 12.62 -2.42
C LEU A 113 -4.94 13.33 -1.08
N TYR A 114 -4.52 12.70 0.02
CA TYR A 114 -4.66 13.26 1.36
C TYR A 114 -3.78 14.49 1.61
N GLN A 115 -2.59 14.56 0.99
CA GLN A 115 -1.75 15.76 1.04
C GLN A 115 -2.44 16.97 0.39
N ALA A 116 -3.23 16.74 -0.67
CA ALA A 116 -4.00 17.81 -1.31
C ALA A 116 -5.21 18.24 -0.46
N GLN A 117 -5.84 17.30 0.26
CA GLN A 117 -7.01 17.60 1.09
C GLN A 117 -7.06 16.72 2.34
N SER A 118 -6.64 17.25 3.48
CA SER A 118 -6.49 16.49 4.73
C SER A 118 -7.82 16.17 5.45
N ASN A 119 -8.92 16.81 5.05
CA ASN A 119 -10.27 16.53 5.54
C ASN A 119 -11.27 16.56 4.38
N PRO A 120 -11.29 15.52 3.54
CA PRO A 120 -12.13 15.49 2.35
C PRO A 120 -13.61 15.28 2.72
N PRO A 121 -14.56 15.97 2.05
CA PRO A 121 -15.98 15.71 2.25
C PRO A 121 -16.38 14.31 1.74
N PRO A 122 -17.54 13.78 2.16
CA PRO A 122 -17.97 12.42 1.81
C PRO A 122 -18.01 12.12 0.30
N ASP A 123 -18.35 13.11 -0.51
CA ASP A 123 -18.44 12.97 -1.97
C ASP A 123 -17.05 12.80 -2.60
N VAL A 124 -16.04 13.51 -2.08
CA VAL A 124 -14.65 13.37 -2.53
C VAL A 124 -14.09 12.01 -2.14
N ILE A 125 -14.43 11.50 -0.95
CA ILE A 125 -14.08 10.15 -0.53
C ILE A 125 -14.69 9.10 -1.46
N GLU A 126 -15.92 9.31 -1.94
CA GLU A 126 -16.53 8.42 -2.93
C GLU A 126 -15.77 8.44 -4.26
N VAL A 127 -15.34 9.61 -4.73
CA VAL A 127 -14.50 9.73 -5.94
C VAL A 127 -13.17 9.00 -5.74
N TRP A 128 -12.52 9.16 -4.59
CA TRP A 128 -11.27 8.45 -4.29
C TRP A 128 -11.47 6.94 -4.26
N ALA A 129 -12.57 6.45 -3.67
CA ALA A 129 -12.90 5.04 -3.66
C ALA A 129 -13.15 4.48 -5.08
N LYS A 130 -13.86 5.24 -5.94
CA LYS A 130 -14.06 4.85 -7.34
C LYS A 130 -12.74 4.81 -8.12
N LEU A 131 -11.88 5.82 -7.93
CA LEU A 131 -10.57 5.91 -8.58
C LEU A 131 -9.65 4.76 -8.16
N LEU A 132 -9.65 4.40 -6.88
CA LEU A 132 -8.80 3.36 -6.31
C LEU A 132 -9.41 1.95 -6.43
N GLY A 133 -10.68 1.84 -6.84
CA GLY A 133 -11.38 0.56 -6.99
C GLY A 133 -10.70 -0.39 -7.96
N GLY A 134 -9.98 0.13 -8.97
CA GLY A 134 -9.15 -0.67 -9.88
C GLY A 134 -8.01 -1.44 -9.18
N PHE A 135 -7.63 -1.00 -7.98
CA PHE A 135 -6.63 -1.64 -7.12
C PHE A 135 -7.24 -2.47 -5.98
N GLY A 136 -8.56 -2.68 -6.00
CA GLY A 136 -9.30 -3.42 -4.97
C GLY A 136 -9.77 -2.60 -3.77
N ALA A 137 -9.54 -1.28 -3.76
CA ALA A 137 -9.93 -0.44 -2.64
C ALA A 137 -11.46 -0.36 -2.47
N THR A 138 -11.95 -0.61 -1.26
CA THR A 138 -13.36 -0.41 -0.91
C THR A 138 -13.58 0.99 -0.33
N ARG A 139 -14.78 1.55 -0.52
CA ARG A 139 -15.15 2.85 0.07
C ARG A 139 -14.96 2.87 1.60
N GLN A 140 -15.26 1.76 2.25
CA GLN A 140 -15.18 1.65 3.71
C GLN A 140 -13.73 1.74 4.21
N ASP A 141 -12.79 1.10 3.53
CA ASP A 141 -11.37 1.18 3.90
C ASP A 141 -10.78 2.57 3.61
N VAL A 142 -11.21 3.23 2.53
CA VAL A 142 -10.80 4.62 2.26
C VAL A 142 -11.28 5.55 3.40
N ILE A 143 -12.55 5.43 3.82
CA ILE A 143 -13.09 6.19 4.96
C ILE A 143 -12.29 5.91 6.23
N ALA A 144 -12.05 4.64 6.54
CA ALA A 144 -11.36 4.23 7.74
C ALA A 144 -9.91 4.74 7.76
N TRP A 145 -9.20 4.66 6.62
CA TRP A 145 -7.83 5.17 6.48
C TRP A 145 -7.76 6.69 6.65
N VAL A 146 -8.68 7.44 6.02
CA VAL A 146 -8.73 8.91 6.14
C VAL A 146 -9.03 9.31 7.59
N THR A 147 -9.98 8.63 8.23
CA THR A 147 -10.33 8.88 9.64
C THR A 147 -9.12 8.63 10.57
N HIS A 148 -8.41 7.52 10.34
CA HIS A 148 -7.19 7.19 11.07
C HIS A 148 -6.11 8.27 10.91
N ARG A 149 -5.93 8.81 9.68
CA ARG A 149 -4.97 9.88 9.42
C ARG A 149 -5.36 11.21 10.08
N VAL A 150 -6.63 11.58 10.04
CA VAL A 150 -7.14 12.77 10.74
C VAL A 150 -6.91 12.64 12.24
N GLN A 151 -7.16 11.47 12.82
CA GLN A 151 -6.94 11.21 14.25
C GLN A 151 -5.46 11.30 14.64
N MET A 152 -4.56 10.76 13.80
CA MET A 152 -3.11 10.88 13.96
C MET A 152 -2.65 12.35 13.88
N ALA A 153 -3.17 13.12 12.92
CA ALA A 153 -2.81 14.52 12.72
C ALA A 153 -3.28 15.43 13.87
N GLN A 154 -4.38 15.09 14.54
CA GLN A 154 -4.88 15.82 15.72
C GLN A 154 -4.07 15.56 17.00
N GLY A 155 -2.99 14.78 16.94
CA GLY A 155 -2.16 14.47 18.11
C GLY A 155 -2.83 13.53 19.12
N ASN A 156 -3.98 12.95 18.78
CA ASN A 156 -4.70 11.99 19.61
C ASN A 156 -4.19 10.55 19.46
N GLY A 157 -3.16 10.31 18.63
CA GLY A 157 -2.61 8.99 18.35
C GLY A 157 -2.01 8.26 19.56
N GLN A 158 -1.79 8.96 20.68
CA GLN A 158 -1.36 8.38 21.96
C GLN A 158 -2.04 8.98 23.19
N ARG A 159 -3.30 9.45 23.07
CA ARG A 159 -4.15 9.36 24.26
C ARG A 159 -4.45 7.89 24.45
N LEU A 160 -3.56 7.20 25.19
CA LEU A 160 -3.89 6.01 25.94
C LEU A 160 -5.33 6.22 26.42
N LEU A 161 -6.20 5.26 26.10
CA LEU A 161 -7.51 5.15 26.73
C LEU A 161 -7.20 5.02 28.23
N THR A 162 -6.95 6.13 28.92
CA THR A 162 -7.12 6.18 30.36
C THR A 162 -8.57 5.80 30.53
N PRO A 163 -8.86 4.62 31.10
CA PRO A 163 -10.23 4.22 31.33
C PRO A 163 -10.85 5.33 32.17
N SER A 164 -11.75 6.11 31.58
CA SER A 164 -12.45 7.20 32.30
C SER A 164 -13.43 6.66 33.33
N ASP A 165 -13.52 5.34 33.50
CA ASP A 165 -14.36 4.70 34.50
C ASP A 165 -13.52 3.77 35.39
N THR A 166 -12.86 4.36 36.38
CA THR A 166 -12.77 3.69 37.69
C THR A 166 -13.01 4.73 38.77
N THR A 167 -14.31 4.95 39.01
CA THR A 167 -14.91 4.98 40.35
C THR A 167 -13.93 5.06 41.50
N SER A 168 -13.57 6.29 41.88
CA SER A 168 -13.11 6.58 43.23
C SER A 168 -14.25 6.23 44.19
N PRO A 169 -14.07 5.32 45.16
CA PRO A 169 -15.09 5.05 46.17
C PRO A 169 -15.25 6.29 47.05
N GLU A 170 -16.46 6.86 47.09
CA GLU A 170 -16.84 7.86 48.09
C GLU A 170 -16.69 7.26 49.50
N PRO A 171 -16.12 8.01 50.47
CA PRO A 171 -16.15 7.60 51.86
C PRO A 171 -17.58 7.69 52.40
N LEU A 172 -17.97 6.62 53.10
CA LEU A 172 -19.19 6.48 53.86
C LEU A 172 -19.44 7.66 54.83
N ALA A 173 -20.74 7.92 55.01
CA ALA A 173 -21.41 8.61 56.11
C ALA A 173 -21.67 10.12 55.96
N SER A 174 -22.94 10.45 55.71
CA SER A 174 -23.82 10.86 56.81
C SER A 174 -25.29 10.79 56.41
N ALA A 175 -26.06 10.15 57.27
CA ALA A 175 -27.50 10.05 57.18
C ALA A 175 -28.15 11.41 57.42
N THR A 176 -28.99 11.86 56.50
CA THR A 176 -30.24 12.53 56.83
C THR A 176 -31.18 12.41 55.65
N ASP A 177 -32.39 11.96 55.98
CA ASP A 177 -33.65 12.12 55.26
C ASP A 177 -33.59 13.07 54.07
N TYR A 178 -34.05 12.63 52.90
CA TYR A 178 -35.27 13.16 52.30
C TYR A 178 -35.78 12.17 51.25
N THR A 179 -36.97 11.67 51.52
CA THR A 179 -37.84 10.98 50.57
C THR A 179 -38.20 11.95 49.44
N PHE A 180 -37.66 11.74 48.25
CA PHE A 180 -38.25 12.22 47.01
C PHE A 180 -38.32 11.05 46.04
N LYS A 181 -39.54 10.53 45.86
CA LYS A 181 -39.90 9.65 44.74
C LYS A 181 -39.84 10.47 43.46
N PRO A 182 -38.96 10.16 42.50
CA PRO A 182 -39.14 10.63 41.13
C PRO A 182 -40.16 9.71 40.46
N ASP A 183 -41.27 10.32 40.05
CA ASP A 183 -42.31 9.76 39.22
C ASP A 183 -41.73 9.23 37.89
N PRO A 184 -41.91 7.95 37.51
CA PRO A 184 -41.38 7.38 36.27
C PRO A 184 -42.16 7.77 35.00
N SER A 185 -43.00 8.82 35.02
CA SER A 185 -43.87 9.18 33.89
C SER A 185 -43.34 10.25 32.93
N GLN A 186 -42.15 10.82 33.14
CA GLN A 186 -41.55 11.76 32.20
C GLN A 186 -40.44 11.13 31.35
N SER A 187 -40.89 10.38 30.34
CA SER A 187 -40.08 10.05 29.17
C SER A 187 -39.69 11.36 28.45
N PRO A 188 -38.41 11.59 28.14
CA PRO A 188 -38.04 12.70 27.27
C PRO A 188 -38.60 12.43 25.88
N ILE A 189 -39.58 13.23 25.48
CA ILE A 189 -40.14 13.25 24.13
C ILE A 189 -39.00 13.69 23.20
N LEU A 190 -38.38 12.73 22.53
CA LEU A 190 -37.45 13.00 21.46
C LEU A 190 -38.24 13.64 20.30
N PRO A 191 -37.81 14.77 19.74
CA PRO A 191 -38.43 15.32 18.55
C PRO A 191 -38.27 14.31 17.41
N SER A 192 -39.40 13.77 16.93
CA SER A 192 -39.41 12.92 15.74
C SER A 192 -38.92 13.77 14.57
N LEU A 193 -37.71 13.49 14.08
CA LEU A 193 -37.25 13.95 12.78
C LEU A 193 -38.04 13.19 11.72
N SER A 194 -39.27 13.62 11.49
CA SER A 194 -40.04 13.29 10.30
C SER A 194 -39.29 13.89 9.12
N ARG A 195 -38.34 13.12 8.58
CA ARG A 195 -37.71 13.40 7.29
C ARG A 195 -38.75 13.13 6.22
N THR A 196 -39.57 14.13 5.95
CA THR A 196 -40.42 14.18 4.78
C THR A 196 -39.50 14.11 3.56
N PHE A 197 -39.51 12.97 2.88
CA PHE A 197 -39.02 12.88 1.51
C PHE A 197 -40.02 13.64 0.65
N GLU A 198 -39.87 14.97 0.61
CA GLU A 198 -40.50 15.79 -0.41
C GLU A 198 -39.89 15.43 -1.76
N LEU A 199 -40.62 14.57 -2.46
CA LEU A 199 -40.46 14.26 -3.86
C LEU A 199 -41.06 15.44 -4.66
N HIS A 200 -40.41 16.60 -4.57
CA HIS A 200 -40.67 17.76 -5.42
C HIS A 200 -39.57 17.80 -6.48
N SER A 201 -39.89 17.41 -7.70
CA SER A 201 -40.49 18.26 -8.74
C SER A 201 -39.41 18.58 -9.77
N ALA A 202 -39.70 18.12 -10.99
CA ALA A 202 -39.17 18.55 -12.27
C ALA A 202 -38.45 19.91 -12.24
N HIS A 203 -37.13 19.90 -12.03
CA HIS A 203 -36.28 21.01 -12.39
C HIS A 203 -35.84 20.84 -13.85
N THR A 204 -36.49 21.66 -14.67
CA THR A 204 -35.97 22.36 -15.85
C THR A 204 -34.54 22.00 -16.28
N PRO A 205 -34.29 21.75 -17.57
CA PRO A 205 -32.94 21.57 -18.10
C PRO A 205 -32.19 22.89 -17.97
N TYR A 206 -31.46 23.04 -16.87
CA TYR A 206 -30.38 24.01 -16.79
C TYR A 206 -29.33 23.54 -17.79
N HIS A 207 -29.33 24.17 -18.96
CA HIS A 207 -28.18 24.22 -19.83
C HIS A 207 -27.12 25.05 -19.08
N GLU A 208 -26.52 24.44 -18.07
CA GLU A 208 -25.36 24.98 -17.38
C GLU A 208 -24.23 24.90 -18.39
N GLN A 209 -24.11 25.98 -19.16
CA GLN A 209 -23.02 26.24 -20.08
C GLN A 209 -21.80 26.52 -19.20
N THR A 210 -21.32 25.46 -18.54
CA THR A 210 -20.06 25.43 -17.84
C THR A 210 -19.05 25.95 -18.86
N LYS A 211 -18.46 27.11 -18.55
CA LYS A 211 -17.25 27.57 -19.25
C LYS A 211 -16.18 26.56 -18.90
N ILE A 212 -16.18 25.45 -19.64
CA ILE A 212 -15.14 24.44 -19.59
C ILE A 212 -13.86 25.21 -19.87
N ASP A 213 -12.93 25.14 -18.93
CA ASP A 213 -11.61 25.74 -19.05
C ASP A 213 -11.07 25.40 -20.46
N PRO A 214 -10.61 26.39 -21.26
CA PRO A 214 -10.10 26.15 -22.60
C PRO A 214 -9.00 25.08 -22.62
N THR A 215 -8.28 24.92 -21.51
CA THR A 215 -7.28 23.86 -21.30
C THR A 215 -7.91 22.47 -21.24
N LEU A 216 -9.01 22.31 -20.50
CA LEU A 216 -9.76 21.05 -20.43
C LEU A 216 -10.35 20.68 -21.79
N GLN A 217 -10.81 21.67 -22.55
CA GLN A 217 -11.35 21.45 -23.89
C GLN A 217 -10.27 20.98 -24.87
N ALA A 218 -9.05 21.55 -24.79
CA ALA A 218 -7.90 21.10 -25.57
C ALA A 218 -7.45 19.68 -25.19
N ILE A 219 -7.48 19.33 -23.90
CA ILE A 219 -7.14 17.98 -23.43
C ILE A 219 -8.15 16.96 -23.96
N LEU A 220 -9.46 17.25 -23.84
CA LEU A 220 -10.51 16.35 -24.33
C LEU A 220 -10.43 16.17 -25.85
N ALA A 221 -10.18 17.25 -26.60
CA ALA A 221 -9.98 17.18 -28.04
C ALA A 221 -8.77 16.31 -28.42
N GLY A 222 -7.64 16.45 -27.72
CA GLY A 222 -6.44 15.64 -27.97
C GLY A 222 -6.65 14.15 -27.64
N VAL A 223 -7.45 13.84 -26.61
CA VAL A 223 -7.81 12.45 -26.28
C VAL A 223 -8.71 11.85 -27.35
N THR A 224 -9.73 12.58 -27.84
CA THR A 224 -10.62 12.06 -28.89
C THR A 224 -9.89 11.89 -30.22
N GLU A 225 -8.97 12.79 -30.56
CA GLU A 225 -8.12 12.67 -31.75
C GLU A 225 -7.21 11.43 -31.67
N SER A 226 -6.65 11.16 -30.49
CA SER A 226 -5.80 9.99 -30.26
C SER A 226 -6.56 8.66 -30.40
N LEU A 227 -7.84 8.63 -30.03
CA LEU A 227 -8.68 7.43 -30.16
C LEU A 227 -9.12 7.15 -31.60
N GLN A 228 -9.20 8.18 -32.44
CA GLN A 228 -9.52 8.03 -33.87
C GLN A 228 -8.30 7.67 -34.71
N LYS A 229 -7.10 7.76 -34.15
CA LYS A 229 -5.87 7.46 -34.89
C LYS A 229 -5.83 5.95 -35.20
N PRO A 230 -5.65 5.55 -36.47
CA PRO A 230 -5.50 4.15 -36.82
C PRO A 230 -4.32 3.55 -36.05
N PRO A 231 -4.39 2.25 -35.67
CA PRO A 231 -3.34 1.59 -34.91
C PRO A 231 -2.00 1.77 -35.62
N PRO A 232 -0.90 2.00 -34.88
CA PRO A 232 0.40 2.22 -35.47
C PRO A 232 0.76 1.03 -36.38
N PRO A 233 1.32 1.28 -37.57
CA PRO A 233 1.71 0.21 -38.48
C PRO A 233 2.71 -0.71 -37.77
N THR A 234 2.38 -2.00 -37.67
CA THR A 234 3.20 -3.02 -36.97
C THR A 234 4.51 -3.34 -37.68
N ASN A 235 4.77 -2.72 -38.83
CA ASN A 235 5.97 -2.96 -39.62
C ASN A 235 7.13 -2.16 -39.03
N VAL A 236 8.08 -2.90 -38.44
CA VAL A 236 9.37 -2.34 -38.00
C VAL A 236 10.13 -1.87 -39.25
N PRO A 237 10.58 -0.60 -39.31
CA PRO A 237 11.27 -0.08 -40.49
C PRO A 237 12.57 -0.84 -40.73
N LYS A 238 12.82 -1.23 -41.98
CA LYS A 238 14.01 -2.01 -42.37
C LYS A 238 15.18 -1.13 -42.82
N SER A 239 14.94 0.17 -42.96
CA SER A 239 15.93 1.15 -43.39
C SER A 239 15.76 2.49 -42.66
N ALA A 240 16.82 3.28 -42.61
CA ALA A 240 16.78 4.63 -42.03
C ALA A 240 15.84 5.58 -42.81
N ALA A 241 15.73 5.41 -44.14
CA ALA A 241 14.81 6.18 -44.96
C ALA A 241 13.34 5.89 -44.59
N GLU A 242 13.01 4.62 -44.36
CA GLU A 242 11.68 4.21 -43.92
C GLU A 242 11.38 4.71 -42.49
N PHE A 243 12.37 4.64 -41.59
CA PHE A 243 12.27 5.22 -40.25
C PHE A 243 11.95 6.72 -40.32
N ASN A 244 12.73 7.50 -41.09
CA ASN A 244 12.49 8.95 -41.25
C ASN A 244 11.11 9.25 -41.86
N ALA A 245 10.67 8.44 -42.84
CA ALA A 245 9.36 8.58 -43.45
C ALA A 245 8.20 8.36 -42.45
N MET A 246 8.38 7.51 -41.43
CA MET A 246 7.39 7.33 -40.36
C MET A 246 7.22 8.57 -39.47
N PHE A 247 8.24 9.44 -39.38
CA PHE A 247 8.21 10.65 -38.55
C PHE A 247 7.90 11.94 -39.34
N ALA A 248 8.01 11.93 -40.67
CA ALA A 248 7.75 13.11 -41.51
C ALA A 248 6.39 13.80 -41.26
N PRO A 249 5.26 13.09 -41.02
CA PRO A 249 3.99 13.75 -40.70
C PRO A 249 4.03 14.53 -39.36
N PHE A 250 4.80 14.05 -38.39
CA PHE A 250 4.93 14.70 -37.09
C PHE A 250 5.80 15.96 -37.16
N GLU A 251 6.85 15.94 -37.98
CA GLU A 251 7.67 17.13 -38.24
C GLU A 251 6.85 18.24 -38.89
N GLN A 252 6.00 17.90 -39.86
CA GLN A 252 5.06 18.85 -40.47
C GLN A 252 4.09 19.42 -39.43
N HIS A 253 3.54 18.57 -38.56
CA HIS A 253 2.63 19.01 -37.51
C HIS A 253 3.31 19.94 -36.49
N MET A 254 4.52 19.62 -36.04
CA MET A 254 5.30 20.46 -35.14
C MET A 254 5.65 21.80 -35.78
N THR A 255 6.00 21.81 -37.06
CA THR A 255 6.27 23.04 -37.83
C THR A 255 5.02 23.91 -37.94
N ALA A 256 3.86 23.32 -38.23
CA ALA A 256 2.59 24.05 -38.29
C ALA A 256 2.19 24.64 -36.93
N MET A 257 2.45 23.91 -35.83
CA MET A 257 2.21 24.40 -34.47
C MET A 257 3.10 25.60 -34.15
N LEU A 258 4.39 25.55 -34.49
CA LEU A 258 5.32 26.67 -34.30
C LEU A 258 4.93 27.90 -35.14
N GLN A 259 4.44 27.71 -36.37
CA GLN A 259 3.92 28.81 -37.20
C GLN A 259 2.68 29.46 -36.58
N ARG A 260 1.75 28.67 -36.03
CA ARG A 260 0.57 29.21 -35.33
C ARG A 260 0.93 29.99 -34.07
N LEU A 261 1.97 29.58 -33.36
CA LEU A 261 2.44 30.24 -32.14
C LEU A 261 3.27 31.51 -32.41
N SER A 262 3.80 31.67 -33.63
CA SER A 262 4.63 32.82 -34.01
C SER A 262 3.89 33.89 -34.82
N ALA A 263 2.62 33.66 -35.18
CA ALA A 263 1.78 34.66 -35.83
C ALA A 263 1.38 35.77 -34.83
N PRO A 264 1.63 37.06 -35.13
CA PRO A 264 1.31 38.20 -34.27
C PRO A 264 -0.18 38.50 -34.15
#